data_AF-A0A359E6R2-F1
#
_entry.id   AF-A0A359E6R2-F1
#
_cell.length_a   1.000
_cell.length_b   1.000
_cell.length_c   1.000
_cell.angle_alpha   90.00
_cell.angle_beta   90.00
_cell.angle_gamma   90.00
#
_symmetry.space_group_name_H-M   'P 1'
#
loop_
_entity.id
_entity.type
_entity.pdbx_description
1 polymer ?
#
loop_
_entity_poly.entity_id
_entity_poly.type
_entity_poly.pdbx_seq_one_letter_code
_entity_poly.pdbx_strand_id
1 'polypeptide(L)'
;MSSTLETFHYDNEIVRKFGIATILWGLIGFIVGLTIALKLIFPDFLGFIPELSYGRLRPLHTNAVIFAFAGNAIFYGVYYSLPRLCKASM
;
A
#
# COMPACT_ATOMS: atom_id res chain seq x y z
N MET A 1 3.56 44.69 -21.11
CA MET A 1 3.74 43.28 -21.48
C MET A 1 2.82 42.45 -20.61
N SER A 2 1.75 41.89 -21.18
CA SER A 2 0.85 41.01 -20.44
C SER A 2 1.54 39.65 -20.31
N SER A 3 2.03 39.32 -19.12
CA SER A 3 2.59 37.99 -18.82
C SER A 3 1.45 37.00 -18.69
N THR A 4 1.20 36.22 -19.75
CA THR A 4 0.28 35.08 -19.69
C THR A 4 0.85 34.07 -18.68
N LEU A 5 0.15 33.85 -17.57
CA LEU A 5 0.55 32.84 -16.58
C LEU A 5 0.33 31.45 -17.20
N GLU A 6 1.38 30.64 -17.29
CA GLU A 6 1.23 29.24 -17.71
C GLU A 6 0.57 28.44 -16.59
N THR A 7 -0.59 27.87 -16.88
CA THR A 7 -1.35 27.01 -15.97
C THR A 7 -1.00 25.54 -16.23
N PHE A 8 -0.37 24.88 -15.27
CA PHE A 8 -0.08 23.44 -15.32
C PHE A 8 -1.15 22.64 -14.59
N HIS A 9 -1.74 21.65 -15.28
CA HIS A 9 -2.60 20.64 -14.65
C HIS A 9 -1.85 19.34 -14.47
N TYR A 10 -1.93 18.77 -13.27
CA TYR A 10 -1.38 17.45 -12.95
C TYR A 10 -2.51 16.42 -12.94
N ASP A 11 -2.34 15.31 -13.65
CA ASP A 11 -3.23 14.16 -13.54
C ASP A 11 -3.02 13.49 -12.16
N ASN A 12 -4.09 13.42 -11.37
CA ASN A 12 -4.08 12.81 -10.04
C ASN A 12 -4.92 11.54 -9.97
N GLU A 13 -5.45 11.04 -11.09
CA GLU A 13 -6.29 9.85 -11.09
C GLU A 13 -5.50 8.63 -10.64
N ILE A 14 -4.31 8.42 -11.21
CA ILE A 14 -3.41 7.32 -10.85
C ILE A 14 -2.95 7.46 -9.39
N VAL A 15 -2.57 8.67 -8.97
CA VAL A 15 -2.19 8.95 -7.58
C VAL A 15 -3.31 8.55 -6.62
N ARG A 16 -4.56 8.93 -6.91
CA ARG A 16 -5.71 8.58 -6.07
C ARG A 16 -5.92 7.07 -5.99
N LYS A 17 -5.79 6.35 -7.11
CA LYS A 17 -5.89 4.88 -7.15
C LYS A 17 -4.83 4.22 -6.26
N PHE A 18 -3.57 4.66 -6.35
CA PHE A 18 -2.50 4.14 -5.50
C PHE A 18 -2.72 4.46 -4.02
N GLY A 19 -3.20 5.67 -3.70
CA GLY A 19 -3.52 6.03 -2.31
C GLY A 19 -4.62 5.15 -1.69
N ILE A 20 -5.68 4.87 -2.45
CA ILE A 20 -6.75 3.95 -2.02
C ILE A 20 -6.20 2.53 -1.86
N ALA A 21 -5.39 2.06 -2.82
CA ALA A 21 -4.76 0.74 -2.75
C ALA A 21 -3.84 0.60 -1.52
N THR A 22 -3.05 1.63 -1.18
CA THR A 22 -2.23 1.66 0.03
C THR A 22 -3.08 1.45 1.28
N ILE A 23 -4.18 2.20 1.44
CA ILE A 23 -5.02 2.07 2.64
C ILE A 23 -5.64 0.67 2.73
N LEU A 24 -6.16 0.15 1.61
CA LEU A 24 -6.75 -1.19 1.55
C LEU A 24 -5.75 -2.28 1.92
N TRP A 25 -4.57 -2.28 1.30
CA TRP A 25 -3.53 -3.28 1.59
C TRP A 25 -2.91 -3.11 2.97
N GLY A 26 -2.84 -1.89 3.50
CA GLY A 26 -2.47 -1.64 4.89
C GLY A 26 -3.42 -2.33 5.85
N LEU A 27 -4.73 -2.13 5.68
CA LEU A 27 -5.75 -2.77 6.50
C LEU A 27 -5.64 -4.31 6.45
N ILE A 28 -5.54 -4.89 5.25
CA ILE A 28 -5.40 -6.34 5.06
C ILE A 28 -4.11 -6.84 5.72
N GLY A 29 -2.98 -6.18 5.47
CA GLY A 29 -1.67 -6.54 6.01
C GLY A 29 -1.66 -6.55 7.55
N PHE A 30 -2.24 -5.53 8.19
CA PHE A 30 -2.31 -5.44 9.64
C PHE A 30 -3.27 -6.46 10.26
N ILE A 31 -4.41 -6.77 9.63
CA ILE A 31 -5.32 -7.84 10.10
C ILE A 31 -4.64 -9.21 10.07
N VAL A 32 -3.92 -9.52 8.98
CA VAL A 32 -3.16 -10.78 8.90
C VAL A 32 -2.03 -10.80 9.93
N GLY A 33 -1.35 -9.66 10.14
CA GLY A 33 -0.33 -9.50 11.19
C GLY A 33 -0.87 -9.78 12.59
N LEU A 34 -2.04 -9.23 12.91
CA LEU A 34 -2.74 -9.49 14.18
C LEU A 34 -3.10 -10.97 14.34
N THR A 35 -3.58 -11.60 13.27
CA THR A 35 -3.90 -13.05 13.27
C THR A 35 -2.67 -13.91 13.57
N ILE A 36 -1.52 -13.56 13.00
CA ILE A 36 -0.24 -14.24 13.26
C ILE A 36 0.21 -14.03 14.70
N ALA A 37 0.06 -12.81 15.23
CA ALA A 37 0.37 -12.51 16.62
C ALA A 37 -0.49 -13.32 17.59
N LEU A 38 -1.79 -13.49 17.31
CA LEU A 38 -2.68 -14.34 18.10
C LEU A 38 -2.26 -15.82 18.05
N LYS A 39 -1.79 -16.31 16.89
CA LYS A 39 -1.26 -17.69 16.75
C LYS A 39 0.02 -17.96 17.55
N LEU A 40 0.80 -16.93 17.90
CA LEU A 40 1.97 -17.09 18.77
C LEU A 40 1.59 -17.36 20.23
N ILE A 41 0.43 -16.84 20.67
CA ILE A 41 -0.07 -17.03 22.04
C ILE A 41 -0.99 -18.24 22.11
N PHE A 42 -1.84 -18.44 21.09
CA PHE A 42 -2.80 -19.53 20.98
C PHE A 42 -2.54 -20.32 19.69
N PRO A 43 -1.69 -21.37 19.73
CA PRO A 43 -1.27 -22.12 18.54
C PRO A 43 -2.44 -22.73 17.74
N ASP A 44 -3.48 -23.18 18.44
CA ASP A 44 -4.66 -23.82 17.84
C ASP A 44 -5.66 -22.83 17.22
N PHE A 45 -5.42 -21.51 17.33
CA PHE A 45 -6.25 -20.49 16.72
C PHE A 45 -6.28 -20.66 15.20
N LEU A 46 -7.46 -20.96 14.62
CA LEU A 46 -7.64 -21.32 13.19
C LEU A 46 -6.86 -22.57 12.75
N GLY A 47 -6.57 -23.51 13.64
CA GLY A 47 -5.82 -24.74 13.34
C GLY A 47 -6.56 -25.72 12.41
N PHE A 48 -7.88 -25.57 12.24
CA PHE A 48 -8.71 -26.41 11.38
C PHE A 48 -8.61 -26.07 9.88
N ILE A 49 -7.97 -24.95 9.51
CA ILE A 49 -7.79 -24.51 8.11
C ILE A 49 -6.30 -24.59 7.73
N PRO A 50 -5.89 -25.52 6.84
CA PRO A 50 -4.49 -25.69 6.44
C PRO A 50 -3.85 -24.45 5.81
N GLU A 51 -4.63 -23.65 5.09
CA GLU A 51 -4.23 -22.40 4.44
C GLU A 51 -3.85 -21.32 5.45
N LEU A 52 -4.48 -21.34 6.63
CA LEU A 52 -4.25 -20.38 7.70
C LEU A 52 -3.19 -20.86 8.69
N SER A 53 -2.33 -21.81 8.31
CA SER A 53 -1.19 -22.23 9.13
C SER A 53 -0.20 -21.08 9.35
N TYR A 54 0.43 -21.02 10.52
CA TYR A 54 1.38 -19.96 10.90
C TYR A 54 2.51 -19.79 9.86
N GLY A 55 3.07 -20.91 9.39
CA GLY A 55 4.14 -20.93 8.40
C GLY A 55 3.75 -20.34 7.04
N ARG A 56 2.46 -20.34 6.67
CA ARG A 56 1.97 -19.77 5.40
C ARG A 56 1.49 -18.33 5.56
N LEU A 57 0.84 -18.02 6.68
CA LEU A 57 0.37 -16.66 6.97
C LEU A 57 1.52 -15.67 7.14
N ARG A 58 2.65 -16.09 7.72
CA ARG A 58 3.79 -15.21 7.95
C ARG A 58 4.40 -14.64 6.65
N PRO A 59 4.76 -15.46 5.63
CA PRO A 59 5.18 -14.91 4.34
C PRO A 59 4.07 -14.15 3.62
N LEU A 60 2.79 -14.52 3.80
CA LEU A 60 1.67 -13.73 3.26
C LEU A 60 1.63 -12.31 3.86
N HIS A 61 1.73 -12.18 5.18
CA HIS A 61 1.75 -10.90 5.88
C HIS A 61 2.93 -10.03 5.43
N THR A 62 4.15 -10.60 5.43
CA THR A 62 5.34 -9.85 5.03
C THR A 62 5.22 -9.34 3.59
N ASN A 63 4.76 -10.16 2.65
CA ASN A 63 4.56 -9.73 1.26
C ASN A 63 3.46 -8.68 1.14
N ALA A 64 2.34 -8.83 1.86
CA ALA A 64 1.26 -7.86 1.85
C ALA A 64 1.70 -6.50 2.41
N VAL A 65 2.46 -6.47 3.51
CA VAL A 65 2.92 -5.22 4.12
C VAL A 65 4.05 -4.56 3.32
N ILE A 66 4.99 -5.34 2.79
CA ILE A 66 6.13 -4.78 2.03
C ILE A 66 5.70 -4.41 0.61
N PHE A 67 5.24 -5.37 -0.18
CA PHE A 67 5.02 -5.14 -1.61
C PHE A 67 3.68 -4.48 -1.89
N ALA A 68 2.62 -4.88 -1.18
CA ALA A 68 1.30 -4.32 -1.44
C ALA A 68 1.06 -3.01 -0.67
N PHE A 69 1.39 -2.90 0.61
CA PHE A 69 1.22 -1.66 1.36
C PHE A 69 2.34 -0.65 1.05
N ALA A 70 3.59 -0.95 1.42
CA ALA A 70 4.69 0.00 1.26
C ALA A 70 5.02 0.26 -0.21
N GLY A 71 4.94 -0.76 -1.08
CA GLY A 71 5.09 -0.59 -2.52
C GLY A 71 4.10 0.41 -3.12
N ASN A 72 2.79 0.25 -2.84
CA ASN A 72 1.78 1.22 -3.30
C ASN A 72 2.00 2.62 -2.68
N ALA A 73 2.46 2.70 -1.43
CA ALA A 73 2.76 3.98 -0.77
C ALA A 73 3.91 4.73 -1.48
N ILE A 74 4.94 4.00 -1.93
CA ILE A 74 6.04 4.55 -2.73
C ILE A 74 5.48 5.08 -4.06
N PHE A 75 4.69 4.29 -4.78
CA PHE A 75 4.07 4.75 -6.04
C PHE A 75 3.21 5.99 -5.85
N TYR A 76 2.38 6.04 -4.79
CA TYR A 76 1.60 7.22 -4.43
C TYR A 76 2.51 8.45 -4.23
N GLY A 77 3.56 8.31 -3.40
CA GLY A 77 4.47 9.40 -3.09
C GLY A 77 5.25 9.89 -4.31
N VAL A 78 5.75 8.97 -5.12
CA VAL A 78 6.55 9.26 -6.32
C VAL A 78 5.68 9.92 -7.40
N TYR A 79 4.52 9.35 -7.74
CA TYR A 79 3.63 9.91 -8.76
C TYR A 79 3.00 11.24 -8.34
N TYR A 80 2.82 11.47 -7.04
CA TYR A 80 2.40 12.78 -6.57
C TYR A 80 3.54 13.81 -6.61
N SER A 81 4.73 13.45 -6.13
CA SER A 81 5.83 14.40 -5.93
C SER A 81 6.61 14.74 -7.20
N LEU A 82 6.97 13.75 -8.04
CA LEU A 82 7.84 13.96 -9.20
C LEU A 82 7.31 15.02 -10.19
N PRO A 83 6.05 14.96 -10.66
CA PRO A 83 5.54 15.95 -11.62
C PRO A 83 5.59 17.39 -11.07
N ARG A 84 5.35 17.54 -9.76
CA ARG A 84 5.35 18.84 -9.07
C ARG A 84 6.74 19.39 -8.84
N LEU A 85 7.69 18.53 -8.49
CA LEU A 85 9.08 18.90 -8.29
C LEU A 85 9.77 19.27 -9.61
N CYS A 86 9.52 18.50 -10.67
CA CYS A 86 10.13 18.72 -11.98
C CYS A 86 9.36 19.71 -12.86
N LYS A 87 8.15 20.14 -12.45
CA LYS A 87 7.22 20.95 -13.26
C LYS A 87 6.98 20.38 -14.66
N ALA A 88 6.90 19.06 -14.74
CA ALA A 88 6.66 18.32 -15.98
C ALA A 88 5.39 17.49 -15.86
N SER A 89 4.55 17.49 -16.91
CA SER A 89 3.42 16.56 -17.00
C SER A 89 3.97 15.16 -17.26
N MET A 90 3.62 14.22 -16.39
CA MET A 90 3.96 12.79 -16.49
C MET A 90 2.67 11.99 -16.56
#